data_AF-A0A2G9NZ16-F1
#
_entry.id   AF-A0A2G9NZ16-F1
#
_cell.length_a   1.000
_cell.length_b   1.000
_cell.length_c   1.000
_cell.angle_alpha   90.00
_cell.angle_beta   90.00
_cell.angle_gamma   90.00
#
_symmetry.space_group_name_H-M   'P 1'
#
loop_
_entity.id
_entity.type
_entity.pdbx_description
1 polymer ?
#
loop_
_entity_poly.entity_id
_entity_poly.type
_entity_poly.pdbx_seq_one_letter_code
_entity_poly.pdbx_strand_id
1 'polypeptide(L)'
;MNARHFILLLALAAFVCAEDAVPQGTGVLDEAKLYALSGETAAFQSVAVSSGGYYVLSFNNAIDVVLRASDKSTVNDSQTLYAVAQAYKDANFDSLDASGRQAVLEPAVQSATSIADFCSEGVNFFVSRNGALKIIIIAARTAYPRSYAALGNLQANNPPLGNASVALSSSFETFKLAAASRDSDRLALALMNMSASADDLNKYYANVSAAAEEIHAEVGDNDFKFLWVNGQPHNCLGGDNLTGQLAAVKSSAFLEGFKTNDELVQQIRTETALRAPVAEKRRIAFRKQARLYEYGSVAADLVAKYSAYGVSLPLLNEKTSQLNASFASLNASSGPDAQDKADTFDAIYAEANGLAQNYSGAFNSLDPARKALDNASRNVDEAVRKFGNTDDRIVGFQASLQELRSAESTQEQLLSNGEFGSVYVLDSVALNATAVAIAALDLQPRENQVDWVMIGGVVVLLLALLGGFIYLKKYKEDPSLYVQAKPEDFGSSVSPGSLVKR
;
A
#
# COMPACT_ATOMS: atom_id res chain seq x y z
N MET A 1 16.95 -24.63 -30.35
CA MET A 1 17.27 -23.63 -29.29
C MET A 1 16.08 -22.69 -29.24
N ASN A 2 15.30 -22.76 -28.15
CA ASN A 2 13.84 -22.60 -28.20
C ASN A 2 13.36 -21.20 -27.78
N ALA A 3 12.45 -20.67 -28.61
CA ALA A 3 11.73 -19.40 -28.54
C ALA A 3 10.73 -19.27 -27.36
N ARG A 4 11.14 -19.63 -26.13
CA ARG A 4 10.32 -19.51 -24.91
C ARG A 4 10.71 -18.38 -23.96
N HIS A 5 11.78 -17.64 -24.24
CA HIS A 5 12.23 -16.54 -23.36
C HIS A 5 11.83 -15.14 -23.83
N PHE A 6 11.22 -14.99 -25.02
CA PHE A 6 10.86 -13.68 -25.57
C PHE A 6 9.39 -13.28 -25.35
N ILE A 7 8.53 -14.22 -24.91
CA ILE A 7 7.11 -13.97 -24.66
C ILE A 7 6.84 -13.56 -23.20
N LEU A 8 7.80 -13.77 -22.29
CA LEU A 8 7.62 -13.41 -20.86
C LEU A 8 7.93 -11.93 -20.54
N LEU A 9 8.63 -11.22 -21.44
CA LEU A 9 9.01 -9.81 -21.23
C LEU A 9 8.04 -8.80 -21.89
N LEU A 10 7.14 -9.26 -22.75
CA LEU A 10 6.12 -8.42 -23.40
C LEU A 10 4.75 -8.44 -22.68
N ALA A 11 4.56 -9.30 -21.68
CA ALA A 11 3.34 -9.33 -20.88
C ALA A 11 3.37 -8.39 -19.65
N LEU A 12 4.54 -7.82 -19.31
CA LEU A 12 4.66 -6.84 -18.22
C LEU A 12 4.56 -5.37 -18.68
N ALA A 13 4.50 -5.12 -20.00
CA ALA A 13 4.54 -3.76 -20.57
C ALA A 13 3.21 -3.30 -21.20
N ALA A 14 2.11 -4.04 -21.00
CA ALA A 14 0.79 -3.73 -21.58
C ALA A 14 -0.28 -3.35 -20.53
N PHE A 15 0.12 -3.05 -19.30
CA PHE A 15 -0.71 -2.33 -18.34
C PHE A 15 0.04 -1.04 -18.02
N VAL A 16 -0.66 0.10 -18.04
CA VAL A 16 -0.14 1.47 -17.92
C VAL A 16 0.11 2.12 -19.29
N CYS A 17 -1.00 2.47 -19.95
CA CYS A 17 -1.12 3.77 -20.59
C CYS A 17 -2.31 4.46 -19.91
N ALA A 18 -2.07 5.70 -19.48
CA ALA A 18 -2.93 6.49 -18.63
C ALA A 18 -4.22 6.91 -19.34
N GLU A 19 -5.33 6.82 -18.62
CA GLU A 19 -6.40 7.80 -18.62
C GLU A 19 -6.77 8.05 -17.17
N ASP A 20 -7.07 9.30 -16.83
CA ASP A 20 -7.38 9.80 -15.48
C ASP A 20 -8.17 8.81 -14.62
N ALA A 21 -7.47 8.09 -13.75
CA ALA A 21 -8.08 7.21 -12.77
C ALA A 21 -7.66 7.67 -11.38
N VAL A 22 -8.47 8.55 -10.79
CA VAL A 22 -8.84 8.34 -9.38
C VAL A 22 -9.20 6.86 -9.30
N PRO A 23 -8.57 6.02 -8.44
CA PRO A 23 -8.85 4.59 -8.44
C PRO A 23 -10.25 4.34 -7.85
N GLN A 24 -11.28 4.59 -8.64
CA GLN A 24 -12.60 4.02 -8.48
C GLN A 24 -12.56 2.64 -9.13
N GLY A 25 -12.05 1.63 -8.42
CA GLY A 25 -12.01 0.29 -9.00
C GLY A 25 -11.25 -0.82 -8.29
N THR A 26 -10.87 -0.70 -7.01
CA THR A 26 -10.51 -1.90 -6.24
C THR A 26 -11.76 -2.77 -6.08
N GLY A 27 -11.73 -4.08 -6.29
CA GLY A 27 -12.88 -4.92 -5.94
C GLY A 27 -13.19 -4.81 -4.44
N VAL A 28 -14.41 -5.13 -3.99
CA VAL A 28 -14.73 -5.16 -2.55
C VAL A 28 -13.78 -6.07 -1.78
N LEU A 29 -13.34 -7.17 -2.42
CA LEU A 29 -12.37 -8.07 -1.83
C LEU A 29 -11.00 -7.41 -1.65
N ASP A 30 -10.56 -6.57 -2.60
CA ASP A 30 -9.29 -5.84 -2.46
C ASP A 30 -9.40 -4.77 -1.39
N GLU A 31 -10.57 -4.12 -1.28
CA GLU A 31 -10.86 -3.21 -0.19
C GLU A 31 -10.83 -3.93 1.16
N ALA A 32 -11.46 -5.11 1.26
CA ALA A 32 -11.48 -5.91 2.49
C ALA A 32 -10.07 -6.33 2.93
N LYS A 33 -9.18 -6.67 1.99
CA LYS A 33 -7.77 -6.97 2.30
C LYS A 33 -7.03 -5.79 2.95
N LEU A 34 -7.46 -4.55 2.72
CA LEU A 34 -6.85 -3.39 3.39
C LEU A 34 -7.13 -3.40 4.90
N TYR A 35 -8.27 -3.94 5.32
CA TYR A 35 -8.67 -4.04 6.74
C TYR A 35 -8.14 -5.29 7.45
N ALA A 36 -7.68 -6.31 6.71
CA ALA A 36 -7.19 -7.57 7.27
C ALA A 36 -5.85 -7.38 8.02
N LEU A 37 -5.71 -7.92 9.22
CA LEU A 37 -4.44 -8.00 9.94
C LEU A 37 -3.58 -9.16 9.42
N SER A 38 -2.32 -9.19 9.84
CA SER A 38 -1.36 -10.19 9.36
C SER A 38 -1.85 -11.62 9.68
N GLY A 39 -1.96 -12.47 8.65
CA GLY A 39 -2.40 -13.85 8.78
C GLY A 39 -3.92 -14.06 8.79
N GLU A 40 -4.72 -13.00 8.67
CA GLU A 40 -6.17 -13.12 8.61
C GLU A 40 -6.69 -13.39 7.20
N THR A 41 -7.79 -14.14 7.12
CA THR A 41 -8.58 -14.26 5.90
C THR A 41 -9.65 -13.18 5.88
N ALA A 42 -9.83 -12.53 4.72
CA ALA A 42 -10.87 -11.54 4.49
C ALA A 42 -11.99 -12.15 3.64
N ALA A 43 -13.22 -12.08 4.14
CA ALA A 43 -14.43 -12.42 3.42
C ALA A 43 -15.37 -11.22 3.40
N PHE A 44 -16.32 -11.21 2.47
CA PHE A 44 -17.38 -10.22 2.47
C PHE A 44 -18.72 -10.85 2.08
N GLN A 45 -19.79 -10.28 2.59
CA GLN A 45 -21.16 -10.56 2.19
C GLN A 45 -21.85 -9.26 1.80
N SER A 46 -22.62 -9.29 0.70
CA SER A 46 -23.47 -8.16 0.33
C SER A 46 -24.81 -8.26 1.05
N VAL A 47 -25.24 -7.15 1.63
CA VAL A 47 -26.51 -7.02 2.35
C VAL A 47 -27.22 -5.77 1.84
N ALA A 48 -28.53 -5.86 1.63
CA ALA A 48 -29.36 -4.73 1.22
C ALA A 48 -30.34 -4.37 2.34
N VAL A 49 -30.45 -3.08 2.63
CA VAL A 49 -31.47 -2.51 3.53
C VAL A 49 -32.19 -1.36 2.81
N SER A 50 -33.25 -0.83 3.40
CA SER A 50 -34.05 0.25 2.77
C SER A 50 -33.23 1.48 2.39
N SER A 51 -32.15 1.78 3.11
CA SER A 51 -31.25 2.91 2.87
C SER A 51 -30.17 2.67 1.81
N GLY A 52 -30.02 1.44 1.30
CA GLY A 52 -29.05 1.11 0.26
C GLY A 52 -28.39 -0.27 0.40
N GLY A 53 -27.36 -0.50 -0.41
CA GLY A 53 -26.52 -1.70 -0.35
C GLY A 53 -25.28 -1.51 0.52
N TYR A 54 -24.88 -2.57 1.20
CA TYR A 54 -23.75 -2.61 2.14
C TYR A 54 -22.92 -3.88 1.95
N TYR A 55 -21.66 -3.80 2.33
CA TYR A 55 -20.75 -4.94 2.42
C TYR A 55 -20.39 -5.17 3.88
N VAL A 56 -20.72 -6.36 4.37
CA VAL A 56 -20.31 -6.83 5.69
C VAL A 56 -19.01 -7.59 5.52
N LEU A 57 -17.93 -7.08 6.10
CA LEU A 57 -16.61 -7.69 6.04
C LEU A 57 -16.41 -8.57 7.27
N SER A 58 -15.90 -9.77 7.02
CA SER A 58 -15.58 -10.73 8.06
C SER A 58 -14.10 -11.11 8.02
N PHE A 59 -13.46 -11.10 9.19
CA PHE A 59 -12.08 -11.56 9.36
C PHE A 59 -12.06 -12.73 10.33
N ASN A 60 -11.45 -13.85 9.93
CA ASN A 60 -11.46 -15.11 10.70
C ASN A 60 -12.89 -15.53 11.15
N ASN A 61 -13.87 -15.37 10.26
CA ASN A 61 -15.30 -15.65 10.49
C ASN A 61 -16.01 -14.74 11.51
N ALA A 62 -15.39 -13.65 11.97
CA ALA A 62 -16.00 -12.63 12.81
C ALA A 62 -16.40 -11.40 11.98
N ILE A 63 -17.59 -10.85 12.21
CA ILE A 63 -18.05 -9.62 11.53
C ILE A 63 -17.43 -8.40 12.19
N ASP A 64 -16.63 -7.66 11.43
CA ASP A 64 -15.76 -6.64 12.02
C ASP A 64 -15.97 -5.25 11.40
N VAL A 65 -16.27 -5.17 10.10
CA VAL A 65 -16.37 -3.87 9.40
C VAL A 65 -17.56 -3.85 8.46
N VAL A 66 -18.30 -2.75 8.43
CA VAL A 66 -19.39 -2.52 7.46
C VAL A 66 -19.02 -1.36 6.55
N LEU A 67 -19.10 -1.61 5.24
CA LEU A 67 -18.85 -0.62 4.19
C LEU A 67 -20.13 -0.32 3.41
N ARG A 68 -20.31 0.93 2.97
CA ARG A 68 -21.36 1.28 2.00
C ARG A 68 -21.02 0.72 0.62
N ALA A 69 -21.99 0.21 -0.11
CA ALA A 69 -21.71 -0.37 -1.43
C ALA A 69 -21.35 0.66 -2.50
N SER A 70 -21.82 1.89 -2.36
CA SER A 70 -21.62 2.98 -3.33
C SER A 70 -20.19 3.50 -3.38
N ASP A 71 -19.56 3.69 -2.22
CA ASP A 71 -18.27 4.37 -2.09
C ASP A 71 -17.26 3.62 -1.21
N LYS A 72 -17.67 2.49 -0.62
CA LYS A 72 -16.86 1.67 0.30
C LYS A 72 -16.42 2.43 1.56
N SER A 73 -17.10 3.51 1.92
CA SER A 73 -16.88 4.20 3.18
C SER A 73 -17.38 3.37 4.36
N THR A 74 -16.67 3.46 5.49
CA THR A 74 -17.06 2.79 6.74
C THR A 74 -18.36 3.37 7.28
N VAL A 75 -19.25 2.51 7.75
CA VAL A 75 -20.51 2.91 8.41
C VAL A 75 -20.31 2.93 9.92
N ASN A 76 -20.59 4.07 10.56
CA ASN A 76 -20.47 4.24 12.02
C ASN A 76 -21.80 4.61 12.70
N ASP A 77 -22.83 4.97 11.93
CA ASP A 77 -24.11 5.40 12.48
C ASP A 77 -24.89 4.21 13.06
N SER A 78 -25.43 4.37 14.29
CA SER A 78 -26.06 3.26 15.00
C SER A 78 -27.20 2.66 14.19
N GLN A 79 -28.10 3.49 13.66
CA GLN A 79 -29.32 3.02 13.01
C GLN A 79 -29.04 2.18 11.77
N THR A 80 -28.09 2.59 10.92
CA THR A 80 -27.69 1.80 9.75
C THR A 80 -26.98 0.53 10.18
N LEU A 81 -26.07 0.59 11.18
CA LEU A 81 -25.39 -0.62 11.66
C LEU A 81 -26.39 -1.65 12.21
N TYR A 82 -27.42 -1.22 12.95
CA TYR A 82 -28.50 -2.10 13.40
C TYR A 82 -29.27 -2.72 12.23
N ALA A 83 -29.66 -1.92 11.25
CA ALA A 83 -30.38 -2.40 10.07
C ALA A 83 -29.55 -3.41 9.27
N VAL A 84 -28.26 -3.14 9.07
CA VAL A 84 -27.33 -4.04 8.36
C VAL A 84 -27.06 -5.31 9.15
N ALA A 85 -26.86 -5.21 10.47
CA ALA A 85 -26.69 -6.37 11.34
C ALA A 85 -27.92 -7.29 11.30
N GLN A 86 -29.12 -6.72 11.36
CA GLN A 86 -30.37 -7.48 11.23
C GLN A 86 -30.45 -8.17 9.86
N ALA A 87 -30.26 -7.43 8.77
CA ALA A 87 -30.34 -8.00 7.44
C ALA A 87 -29.26 -9.05 7.17
N TYR A 88 -28.07 -8.91 7.77
CA TYR A 88 -27.03 -9.94 7.76
C TYR A 88 -27.49 -11.21 8.49
N LYS A 89 -28.08 -11.07 9.68
CA LYS A 89 -28.60 -12.22 10.43
C LYS A 89 -29.74 -12.91 9.71
N ASP A 90 -30.67 -12.16 9.13
CA ASP A 90 -31.79 -12.72 8.37
C ASP A 90 -31.31 -13.55 7.18
N ALA A 91 -30.27 -13.07 6.49
CA ALA A 91 -29.63 -13.77 5.38
C ALA A 91 -28.89 -15.05 5.81
N ASN A 92 -28.44 -15.12 7.06
CA ASN A 92 -27.71 -16.25 7.61
C ASN A 92 -28.54 -17.09 8.61
N PHE A 93 -29.82 -16.78 8.80
CA PHE A 93 -30.66 -17.38 9.84
C PHE A 93 -30.75 -18.90 9.69
N ASP A 94 -30.82 -19.41 8.45
CA ASP A 94 -30.94 -20.84 8.20
C ASP A 94 -29.69 -21.64 8.63
N SER A 95 -28.53 -20.98 8.75
CA SER A 95 -27.32 -21.61 9.30
C SER A 95 -27.42 -21.93 10.80
N LEU A 96 -28.39 -21.35 11.51
CA LEU A 96 -28.61 -21.58 12.94
C LEU A 96 -29.28 -22.93 13.24
N ASP A 97 -29.83 -23.58 12.22
CA ASP A 97 -30.57 -24.84 12.31
C ASP A 97 -31.61 -24.84 13.44
N ALA A 98 -32.44 -23.80 13.48
CA ALA A 98 -33.48 -23.66 14.50
C ALA A 98 -34.44 -24.87 14.53
N SER A 99 -34.71 -25.48 13.37
CA SER A 99 -35.57 -26.67 13.26
C SER A 99 -34.90 -27.91 13.85
N GLY A 100 -33.63 -28.17 13.54
CA GLY A 100 -32.89 -29.28 14.14
C GLY A 100 -32.75 -29.13 15.66
N ARG A 101 -32.48 -27.91 16.13
CA ARG A 101 -32.45 -27.59 17.57
C ARG A 101 -33.80 -27.80 18.24
N GLN A 102 -34.89 -27.37 17.61
CA GLN A 102 -36.24 -27.60 18.15
C GLN A 102 -36.50 -29.09 18.35
N ALA A 103 -36.13 -29.94 17.38
CA ALA A 103 -36.36 -31.38 17.47
C ALA A 103 -35.63 -32.05 18.67
N VAL A 104 -34.50 -31.49 19.11
CA VAL A 104 -33.77 -31.95 20.30
C VAL A 104 -34.31 -31.32 21.58
N LEU A 105 -34.57 -30.01 21.55
CA LEU A 105 -35.04 -29.25 22.70
C LEU A 105 -36.46 -29.62 23.12
N GLU A 106 -37.36 -29.87 22.19
CA GLU A 106 -38.77 -30.15 22.47
C GLU A 106 -38.99 -31.35 23.40
N PRO A 107 -38.47 -32.56 23.10
CA PRO A 107 -38.62 -33.69 24.01
C PRO A 107 -37.85 -33.49 25.32
N ALA A 108 -36.68 -32.83 25.29
CA ALA A 108 -35.86 -32.62 26.48
C ALA A 108 -36.52 -31.64 27.47
N VAL A 109 -37.05 -30.52 26.97
CA VAL A 109 -37.79 -29.54 27.76
C VAL A 109 -39.06 -30.17 28.32
N GLN A 110 -39.87 -30.82 27.48
CA GLN A 110 -41.11 -31.49 27.93
C GLN A 110 -40.84 -32.53 29.03
N SER A 111 -39.80 -33.35 28.88
CA SER A 111 -39.45 -34.35 29.88
C SER A 111 -38.92 -33.70 31.16
N ALA A 112 -38.06 -32.68 31.06
CA ALA A 112 -37.48 -32.02 32.23
C ALA A 112 -38.54 -31.27 33.05
N THR A 113 -39.41 -30.52 32.39
CA THR A 113 -40.47 -29.75 33.05
C THR A 113 -41.53 -30.69 33.62
N SER A 114 -41.86 -31.78 32.93
CA SER A 114 -42.72 -32.82 33.48
C SER A 114 -42.16 -33.38 34.79
N ILE A 115 -40.91 -33.86 34.82
CA ILE A 115 -40.29 -34.39 36.06
C ILE A 115 -40.32 -33.34 37.19
N ALA A 116 -39.96 -32.10 36.87
CA ALA A 116 -39.95 -31.00 37.85
C ALA A 116 -41.34 -30.67 38.39
N ASP A 117 -42.35 -30.59 37.51
CA ASP A 117 -43.73 -30.27 37.84
C ASP A 117 -44.37 -31.40 38.65
N PHE A 118 -44.14 -32.66 38.25
CA PHE A 118 -44.60 -33.84 38.98
C PHE A 118 -44.05 -33.85 40.41
N CYS A 119 -42.75 -33.60 40.56
CA CYS A 119 -42.11 -33.46 41.86
C CYS A 119 -42.68 -32.27 42.66
N SER A 120 -42.83 -31.11 42.02
CA SER A 120 -43.33 -29.91 42.70
C SER A 120 -44.77 -30.06 43.17
N GLU A 121 -45.62 -30.73 42.39
CA GLU A 121 -47.00 -31.06 42.75
C GLU A 121 -47.03 -32.03 43.94
N GLY A 122 -46.20 -33.07 43.94
CA GLY A 122 -46.06 -33.99 45.07
C GLY A 122 -45.66 -33.28 46.36
N VAL A 123 -44.65 -32.41 46.30
CA VAL A 123 -44.22 -31.60 47.45
C VAL A 123 -45.31 -30.62 47.89
N ASN A 124 -45.99 -29.96 46.96
CA ASN A 124 -47.11 -29.07 47.30
C ASN A 124 -48.25 -29.82 47.97
N PHE A 125 -48.57 -31.03 47.52
CA PHE A 125 -49.55 -31.89 48.17
C PHE A 125 -49.12 -32.22 49.60
N PHE A 126 -47.89 -32.70 49.79
CA PHE A 126 -47.33 -33.04 51.11
C PHE A 126 -47.24 -31.85 52.07
N VAL A 127 -46.88 -30.67 51.55
CA VAL A 127 -46.71 -29.44 52.33
C VAL A 127 -48.06 -28.76 52.63
N SER A 128 -49.02 -28.73 51.70
CA SER A 128 -50.26 -27.94 51.81
C SER A 128 -51.48 -28.72 52.30
N ARG A 129 -51.57 -30.03 52.06
CA ARG A 129 -52.75 -30.84 52.40
C ARG A 129 -52.43 -31.86 53.47
N ASN A 130 -52.92 -31.65 54.69
CA ASN A 130 -53.24 -32.70 55.68
C ASN A 130 -52.33 -33.94 55.71
N GLY A 131 -51.02 -33.77 55.49
CA GLY A 131 -50.08 -34.87 55.52
C GLY A 131 -50.00 -35.28 56.97
N ALA A 132 -50.70 -36.36 57.34
CA ALA A 132 -50.62 -36.92 58.68
C ALA A 132 -49.14 -37.05 59.09
N LEU A 133 -48.28 -37.44 58.13
CA LEU A 133 -46.84 -37.49 58.29
C LEU A 133 -46.17 -36.12 58.56
N LYS A 134 -46.50 -35.05 57.82
CA LYS A 134 -45.98 -33.70 58.10
C LYS A 134 -46.34 -33.26 59.53
N ILE A 135 -47.58 -33.50 59.94
CA ILE A 135 -48.06 -33.16 61.29
C ILE A 135 -47.30 -33.99 62.34
N ILE A 136 -47.08 -35.29 62.08
CA ILE A 136 -46.28 -36.18 62.93
C ILE A 136 -44.83 -35.69 63.04
N ILE A 137 -44.17 -35.35 61.93
CA ILE A 137 -42.79 -34.84 61.93
C ILE A 137 -42.70 -33.53 62.75
N ILE A 138 -43.66 -32.63 62.61
CA ILE A 138 -43.70 -31.37 63.38
C ILE A 138 -43.97 -31.64 64.87
N ALA A 139 -44.96 -32.47 65.19
CA ALA A 139 -45.34 -32.78 66.57
C ALA A 139 -44.27 -33.58 67.31
N ALA A 140 -43.55 -34.44 66.61
CA ALA A 140 -42.50 -35.31 67.12
C ALA A 140 -41.10 -34.89 66.62
N ARG A 141 -40.83 -33.58 66.56
CA ARG A 141 -39.55 -33.01 66.08
C ARG A 141 -38.29 -33.61 66.71
N THR A 142 -38.38 -34.07 67.96
CA THR A 142 -37.25 -34.70 68.68
C THR A 142 -37.00 -36.14 68.24
N ALA A 143 -38.05 -36.82 67.74
CA ALA A 143 -37.97 -38.16 67.18
C ALA A 143 -37.60 -38.12 65.68
N TYR A 144 -37.94 -37.04 64.97
CA TYR A 144 -37.66 -36.83 63.55
C TYR A 144 -36.88 -35.53 63.25
N PRO A 145 -35.70 -35.31 63.86
CA PRO A 145 -34.98 -34.04 63.71
C PRO A 145 -34.50 -33.79 62.27
N ARG A 146 -34.18 -34.84 61.49
CA ARG A 146 -33.71 -34.68 60.11
C ARG A 146 -34.86 -34.32 59.17
N SER A 147 -35.97 -35.04 59.27
CA SER A 147 -37.20 -34.76 58.52
C SER A 147 -37.74 -33.37 58.82
N TYR A 148 -37.64 -32.90 60.07
CA TYR A 148 -38.07 -31.55 60.44
C TYR A 148 -37.22 -30.46 59.75
N ALA A 149 -35.91 -30.64 59.64
CA ALA A 149 -35.04 -29.73 58.88
C ALA A 149 -35.32 -29.80 57.37
N ALA A 150 -35.49 -31.01 56.84
CA ALA A 150 -35.83 -31.26 55.44
C ALA A 150 -37.16 -30.61 55.01
N LEU A 151 -38.16 -30.55 55.90
CA LEU A 151 -39.42 -29.83 55.65
C LEU A 151 -39.19 -28.34 55.33
N GLY A 152 -38.24 -27.70 56.02
CA GLY A 152 -37.85 -26.32 55.73
C GLY A 152 -37.21 -26.19 54.34
N ASN A 153 -36.36 -27.14 53.97
CA ASN A 153 -35.72 -27.17 52.64
C ASN A 153 -36.75 -27.40 51.52
N LEU A 154 -37.72 -28.30 51.71
CA LEU A 154 -38.82 -28.49 50.75
C LEU A 154 -39.64 -27.21 50.58
N GLN A 155 -40.00 -26.53 51.68
CA GLN A 155 -40.77 -25.27 51.61
C GLN A 155 -40.00 -24.15 50.92
N ALA A 156 -38.68 -24.06 51.13
CA ALA A 156 -37.85 -23.01 50.56
C ALA A 156 -37.54 -23.24 49.07
N ASN A 157 -37.34 -24.49 48.64
CA ASN A 157 -36.88 -24.81 47.29
C ASN A 157 -38.01 -25.23 46.33
N ASN A 158 -39.19 -25.61 46.82
CA ASN A 158 -40.28 -26.02 45.94
C ASN A 158 -40.88 -24.88 45.09
N PRO A 159 -41.16 -23.68 45.62
CA PRO A 159 -41.64 -22.57 44.78
C PRO A 159 -40.61 -22.14 43.72
N PRO A 160 -39.30 -22.00 44.04
CA PRO A 160 -38.28 -21.76 43.03
C PRO A 160 -38.16 -22.86 41.96
N LEU A 161 -38.34 -24.14 42.33
CA LEU A 161 -38.36 -25.25 41.37
C LEU A 161 -39.48 -25.08 40.34
N GLY A 162 -40.71 -24.84 40.80
CA GLY A 162 -41.86 -24.60 39.92
C GLY A 162 -41.67 -23.36 39.03
N ASN A 163 -41.12 -22.28 39.58
CA ASN A 163 -40.81 -21.07 38.80
C ASN A 163 -39.77 -21.34 37.71
N ALA A 164 -38.72 -22.10 38.00
CA ALA A 164 -37.70 -22.47 37.02
C ALA A 164 -38.28 -23.36 35.90
N SER A 165 -39.21 -24.27 36.23
CA SER A 165 -39.94 -25.10 35.24
C SER A 165 -40.79 -24.25 34.29
N VAL A 166 -41.54 -23.30 34.84
CA VAL A 166 -42.34 -22.33 34.06
C VAL A 166 -41.43 -21.45 33.20
N ALA A 167 -40.31 -20.97 33.73
CA ALA A 167 -39.36 -20.14 33.00
C ALA A 167 -38.70 -20.89 31.84
N LEU A 168 -38.34 -22.16 32.05
CA LEU A 168 -37.79 -23.02 30.99
C LEU A 168 -38.82 -23.24 29.87
N SER A 169 -40.06 -23.59 30.23
CA SER A 169 -41.17 -23.78 29.26
C SER A 169 -41.46 -22.49 28.47
N SER A 170 -41.56 -21.36 29.16
CA SER A 170 -41.80 -20.04 28.54
C SER A 170 -40.67 -19.63 27.59
N SER A 171 -39.42 -19.90 27.97
CA SER A 171 -38.25 -19.64 27.11
C SER A 171 -38.27 -20.53 25.86
N PHE A 172 -38.67 -21.79 26.00
CA PHE A 172 -38.82 -22.69 24.85
C PHE A 172 -39.94 -22.26 23.89
N GLU A 173 -41.09 -21.81 24.39
CA GLU A 173 -42.14 -21.25 23.54
C GLU A 173 -41.70 -19.94 22.88
N THR A 174 -40.91 -19.11 23.58
CA THR A 174 -40.28 -17.93 22.99
C THR A 174 -39.32 -18.31 21.86
N PHE A 175 -38.52 -19.36 22.03
CA PHE A 175 -37.65 -19.91 20.99
C PHE A 175 -38.45 -20.35 19.77
N LYS A 176 -39.55 -21.11 19.95
CA LYS A 176 -40.41 -21.55 18.85
C LYS A 176 -41.03 -20.39 18.07
N LEU A 177 -41.55 -19.40 18.79
CA LEU A 177 -42.12 -18.20 18.17
C LEU A 177 -41.06 -17.41 17.40
N ALA A 178 -39.87 -17.25 17.99
CA ALA A 178 -38.75 -16.56 17.35
C ALA A 178 -38.23 -17.31 16.11
N ALA A 179 -38.18 -18.64 16.17
CA ALA A 179 -37.82 -19.48 15.04
C ALA A 179 -38.82 -19.32 13.88
N ALA A 180 -40.12 -19.36 14.20
CA ALA A 180 -41.19 -19.18 13.22
C ALA A 180 -41.22 -17.77 12.61
N SER A 181 -40.91 -16.74 13.39
CA SER A 181 -40.84 -15.34 12.92
C SER A 181 -39.48 -14.95 12.33
N ARG A 182 -38.51 -15.87 12.28
CA ARG A 182 -37.11 -15.61 11.90
C ARG A 182 -36.47 -14.46 12.71
N ASP A 183 -36.87 -14.31 13.97
CA ASP A 183 -36.32 -13.30 14.89
C ASP A 183 -35.09 -13.85 15.58
N SER A 184 -33.93 -13.54 15.01
CA SER A 184 -32.63 -14.03 15.44
C SER A 184 -32.24 -13.58 16.86
N ASP A 185 -32.61 -12.36 17.26
CA ASP A 185 -32.26 -11.82 18.59
C ASP A 185 -33.12 -12.47 19.68
N ARG A 186 -34.43 -12.56 19.43
CA ARG A 186 -35.35 -13.22 20.35
C ARG A 186 -35.04 -14.72 20.49
N LEU A 187 -34.58 -15.37 19.41
CA LEU A 187 -34.15 -16.76 19.42
C LEU A 187 -32.93 -16.97 20.33
N ALA A 188 -31.92 -16.09 20.25
CA ALA A 188 -30.74 -16.19 21.10
C ALA A 188 -31.00 -15.89 22.56
N LEU A 189 -31.81 -14.85 22.84
CA LEU A 189 -32.24 -14.55 24.19
C LEU A 189 -32.99 -15.74 24.81
N ALA A 190 -33.86 -16.39 24.04
CA ALA A 190 -34.57 -17.59 24.47
C ALA A 190 -33.61 -18.74 24.81
N LEU A 191 -32.58 -18.98 23.99
CA LEU A 191 -31.57 -20.02 24.24
C LEU A 191 -30.74 -19.73 25.50
N MET A 192 -30.28 -18.49 25.70
CA MET A 192 -29.59 -18.08 26.93
C MET A 192 -30.47 -18.30 28.18
N ASN A 193 -31.73 -17.89 28.11
CA ASN A 193 -32.68 -18.04 29.21
C ASN A 193 -33.02 -19.52 29.49
N MET A 194 -33.09 -20.37 28.47
CA MET A 194 -33.26 -21.81 28.66
C MET A 194 -32.06 -22.42 29.40
N SER A 195 -30.83 -22.03 29.06
CA SER A 195 -29.64 -22.51 29.77
C SER A 195 -29.66 -22.11 31.25
N ALA A 196 -29.93 -20.82 31.54
CA ALA A 196 -30.02 -20.33 32.92
C ALA A 196 -31.15 -21.01 33.71
N SER A 197 -32.33 -21.16 33.09
CA SER A 197 -33.47 -21.86 33.72
C SER A 197 -33.16 -23.33 33.97
N ALA A 198 -32.38 -23.98 33.09
CA ALA A 198 -31.93 -25.36 33.28
C ALA A 198 -30.90 -25.49 34.41
N ASP A 199 -30.07 -24.48 34.68
CA ASP A 199 -29.20 -24.44 35.86
C ASP A 199 -30.00 -24.32 37.15
N ASP A 200 -30.96 -23.38 37.20
CA ASP A 200 -31.83 -23.18 38.35
C ASP A 200 -32.67 -24.42 38.64
N LEU A 201 -33.28 -25.00 37.61
CA LEU A 201 -34.11 -26.20 37.76
C LEU A 201 -33.29 -27.38 38.29
N ASN A 202 -32.06 -27.60 37.78
CA ASN A 202 -31.18 -28.65 38.28
C ASN A 202 -30.83 -28.45 39.77
N LYS A 203 -30.51 -27.20 40.15
CA LYS A 203 -30.15 -26.84 41.53
C LYS A 203 -31.32 -27.05 42.49
N TYR A 204 -32.49 -26.50 42.17
CA TYR A 204 -33.65 -26.60 43.06
C TYR A 204 -34.19 -28.03 43.13
N TYR A 205 -34.16 -28.77 42.02
CA TYR A 205 -34.55 -30.18 42.03
C TYR A 205 -33.62 -31.02 42.91
N ALA A 206 -32.30 -30.83 42.82
CA ALA A 206 -31.36 -31.55 43.68
C ALA A 206 -31.61 -31.28 45.17
N ASN A 207 -31.90 -30.02 45.54
CA ASN A 207 -32.24 -29.67 46.92
C ASN A 207 -33.56 -30.30 47.39
N VAL A 208 -34.57 -30.32 46.52
CA VAL A 208 -35.87 -30.93 46.81
C VAL A 208 -35.75 -32.45 46.92
N SER A 209 -35.00 -33.09 46.01
CA SER A 209 -34.71 -34.52 46.02
C SER A 209 -33.98 -34.93 47.29
N ALA A 210 -32.92 -34.23 47.67
CA ALA A 210 -32.17 -34.53 48.89
C ALA A 210 -33.04 -34.39 50.15
N ALA A 211 -33.88 -33.35 50.22
CA ALA A 211 -34.80 -33.18 51.34
C ALA A 211 -35.89 -34.27 51.37
N ALA A 212 -36.39 -34.69 50.20
CA ALA A 212 -37.33 -35.80 50.10
C ALA A 212 -36.69 -37.13 50.54
N GLU A 213 -35.43 -37.38 50.16
CA GLU A 213 -34.64 -38.54 50.58
C GLU A 213 -34.39 -38.57 52.09
N GLU A 214 -34.10 -37.42 52.72
CA GLU A 214 -33.94 -37.36 54.18
C GLU A 214 -35.21 -37.74 54.94
N ILE A 215 -36.38 -37.26 54.47
CA ILE A 215 -37.68 -37.64 55.03
C ILE A 215 -37.96 -39.11 54.77
N HIS A 216 -37.64 -39.60 53.58
CA HIS A 216 -37.81 -41.01 53.22
C HIS A 216 -36.98 -41.94 54.10
N ALA A 217 -35.71 -41.61 54.32
CA ALA A 217 -34.79 -42.42 55.10
C ALA A 217 -35.16 -42.53 56.58
N GLU A 218 -35.77 -41.48 57.15
CA GLU A 218 -36.12 -41.45 58.58
C GLU A 218 -37.51 -42.07 58.86
N VAL A 219 -38.44 -42.01 57.91
CA VAL A 219 -39.83 -42.47 58.10
C VAL A 219 -40.09 -43.83 57.42
N GLY A 220 -39.34 -44.18 56.38
CA GLY A 220 -39.41 -45.47 55.68
C GLY A 220 -40.53 -45.58 54.62
N ASP A 221 -40.45 -46.63 53.79
CA ASP A 221 -41.25 -46.82 52.57
C ASP A 221 -42.77 -46.83 52.77
N ASN A 222 -43.25 -47.39 53.89
CA ASN A 222 -44.68 -47.56 54.13
C ASN A 222 -45.39 -46.25 54.42
N ASP A 223 -44.69 -45.31 55.05
CA ASP A 223 -45.20 -44.00 55.42
C ASP A 223 -44.79 -42.93 54.40
N PHE A 224 -43.82 -43.17 53.52
CA PHE A 224 -43.42 -42.20 52.49
C PHE A 224 -44.37 -42.12 51.27
N LYS A 225 -45.36 -43.02 51.18
CA LYS A 225 -46.40 -43.04 50.13
C LYS A 225 -47.29 -41.78 50.09
N PHE A 226 -47.07 -40.78 50.94
CA PHE A 226 -47.84 -39.53 50.97
C PHE A 226 -47.42 -38.48 49.92
N LEU A 227 -46.33 -38.69 49.16
CA LEU A 227 -46.06 -37.92 47.94
C LEU A 227 -46.86 -38.44 46.73
N TRP A 228 -47.89 -39.26 46.95
CA TRP A 228 -48.73 -39.79 45.88
C TRP A 228 -49.93 -38.87 45.65
N VAL A 229 -50.03 -38.30 44.45
CA VAL A 229 -51.22 -37.56 44.03
C VAL A 229 -52.12 -38.52 43.25
N ASN A 230 -53.38 -38.66 43.67
CA ASN A 230 -54.37 -39.51 43.01
C ASN A 230 -53.96 -40.99 42.81
N GLY A 231 -53.14 -41.55 43.71
CA GLY A 231 -52.70 -42.94 43.65
C GLY A 231 -51.57 -43.23 42.66
N GLN A 232 -50.99 -42.21 42.05
CA GLN A 232 -49.76 -42.31 41.27
C GLN A 232 -48.56 -41.92 42.15
N PRO A 233 -47.39 -42.57 41.99
CA PRO A 233 -46.18 -42.13 42.66
C PRO A 233 -45.66 -40.82 42.03
N HIS A 234 -45.68 -39.70 42.76
CA HIS A 234 -45.03 -38.45 42.35
C HIS A 234 -43.75 -38.25 43.17
N ASN A 235 -42.82 -39.19 43.06
CA ASN A 235 -41.63 -39.22 43.90
C ASN A 235 -40.54 -38.29 43.34
N CYS A 236 -40.13 -37.29 44.14
CA CYS A 236 -38.92 -36.50 43.90
C CYS A 236 -37.61 -37.27 44.20
N LEU A 237 -37.67 -38.58 44.41
CA LEU A 237 -36.48 -39.39 44.73
C LEU A 237 -35.69 -39.51 43.42
N GLY A 238 -34.39 -39.18 43.43
CA GLY A 238 -33.53 -38.90 42.26
C GLY A 238 -33.34 -40.00 41.19
N GLY A 239 -34.29 -40.91 41.00
CA GLY A 239 -34.33 -41.92 39.94
C GLY A 239 -34.80 -41.40 38.58
N ASP A 240 -35.40 -40.21 38.50
CA ASP A 240 -35.78 -39.60 37.22
C ASP A 240 -34.56 -38.95 36.55
N ASN A 241 -34.38 -39.20 35.25
CA ASN A 241 -33.22 -38.73 34.47
C ASN A 241 -33.27 -37.22 34.15
N LEU A 242 -33.62 -36.37 35.12
CA LEU A 242 -33.70 -34.92 34.94
C LEU A 242 -32.35 -34.32 34.54
N THR A 243 -31.27 -34.75 35.18
CA THR A 243 -29.92 -34.26 34.88
C THR A 243 -29.53 -34.54 33.42
N GLY A 244 -29.90 -35.70 32.87
CA GLY A 244 -29.68 -36.02 31.46
C GLY A 244 -30.50 -35.13 30.52
N GLN A 245 -31.78 -34.86 30.85
CA GLN A 245 -32.62 -33.96 30.04
C GLN A 245 -32.10 -32.51 30.08
N LEU A 246 -31.72 -32.02 31.25
CA LEU A 246 -31.16 -30.67 31.40
C LEU A 246 -29.80 -30.53 30.74
N ALA A 247 -28.99 -31.59 30.70
CA ALA A 247 -27.76 -31.61 29.93
C ALA A 247 -28.04 -31.47 28.42
N ALA A 248 -29.06 -32.17 27.90
CA ALA A 248 -29.47 -32.05 26.50
C ALA A 248 -30.03 -30.65 26.16
N VAL A 249 -30.76 -30.03 27.09
CA VAL A 249 -31.20 -28.63 26.97
C VAL A 249 -29.98 -27.71 26.89
N LYS A 250 -29.04 -27.81 27.82
CA LYS A 250 -27.84 -26.95 27.85
C LYS A 250 -26.94 -27.12 26.63
N SER A 251 -26.70 -28.36 26.19
CA SER A 251 -25.89 -28.61 25.00
C SER A 251 -26.51 -28.04 23.73
N SER A 252 -27.84 -28.07 23.64
CA SER A 252 -28.59 -27.58 22.48
C SER A 252 -28.87 -26.07 22.55
N ALA A 253 -28.90 -25.51 23.76
CA ALA A 253 -29.01 -24.09 24.03
C ALA A 253 -27.69 -23.34 23.87
N PHE A 254 -26.56 -24.05 23.84
CA PHE A 254 -25.27 -23.44 23.54
C PHE A 254 -25.19 -23.04 22.05
N LEU A 255 -24.96 -21.75 21.83
CA LEU A 255 -24.64 -21.17 20.53
C LEU A 255 -23.26 -20.54 20.62
N GLU A 256 -22.24 -21.30 20.19
CA GLU A 256 -20.94 -20.69 19.95
C GLU A 256 -21.07 -19.71 18.77
N GLY A 257 -20.72 -18.44 18.99
CA GLY A 257 -20.64 -17.43 17.92
C GLY A 257 -21.92 -16.64 17.62
N PHE A 258 -23.04 -16.89 18.31
CA PHE A 258 -24.23 -16.06 18.12
C PHE A 258 -24.18 -14.80 18.99
N LYS A 259 -24.36 -13.63 18.37
CA LYS A 259 -24.34 -12.32 19.03
C LYS A 259 -25.66 -11.61 18.80
N THR A 260 -26.20 -10.97 19.82
CA THR A 260 -27.33 -10.03 19.70
C THR A 260 -26.97 -8.86 18.78
N ASN A 261 -27.96 -8.11 18.28
CA ASN A 261 -27.66 -6.98 17.39
C ASN A 261 -26.80 -5.94 18.11
N ASP A 262 -27.09 -5.66 19.38
CA ASP A 262 -26.31 -4.77 20.22
C ASP A 262 -24.83 -5.20 20.29
N GLU A 263 -24.57 -6.49 20.52
CA GLU A 263 -23.22 -7.05 20.57
C GLU A 263 -22.49 -6.97 19.22
N LEU A 264 -23.19 -7.26 18.12
CA LEU A 264 -22.62 -7.12 16.78
C LEU A 264 -22.29 -5.66 16.45
N VAL A 265 -23.20 -4.73 16.73
CA VAL A 265 -22.98 -3.31 16.47
C VAL A 265 -21.80 -2.79 17.28
N GLN A 266 -21.68 -3.19 18.55
CA GLN A 266 -20.52 -2.84 19.38
C GLN A 266 -19.23 -3.45 18.85
N GLN A 267 -19.23 -4.72 18.47
CA GLN A 267 -18.07 -5.37 17.84
C GLN A 267 -17.66 -4.61 16.57
N ILE A 268 -18.59 -4.38 15.64
CA ILE A 268 -18.32 -3.69 14.37
C ILE A 268 -17.69 -2.32 14.64
N ARG A 269 -18.17 -1.58 15.64
CA ARG A 269 -17.59 -0.28 16.00
C ARG A 269 -16.16 -0.39 16.50
N THR A 270 -15.93 -1.28 17.47
CA THR A 270 -14.61 -1.47 18.07
C THR A 270 -13.60 -1.94 17.02
N GLU A 271 -13.97 -2.93 16.22
CA GLU A 271 -13.12 -3.49 15.17
C GLU A 271 -12.90 -2.51 14.01
N THR A 272 -13.93 -1.76 13.60
CA THR A 272 -13.78 -0.69 12.59
C THR A 272 -12.83 0.40 13.09
N ALA A 273 -12.94 0.82 14.35
CA ALA A 273 -12.03 1.82 14.92
C ALA A 273 -10.57 1.33 14.98
N LEU A 274 -10.35 0.05 15.25
CA LEU A 274 -9.03 -0.58 15.25
C LEU A 274 -8.43 -0.69 13.84
N ARG A 275 -9.27 -1.08 12.86
CA ARG A 275 -8.82 -1.47 11.51
C ARG A 275 -8.81 -0.31 10.52
N ALA A 276 -9.64 0.72 10.71
CA ALA A 276 -9.72 1.86 9.77
C ALA A 276 -8.37 2.60 9.60
N PRO A 277 -7.57 2.88 10.65
CA PRO A 277 -6.25 3.49 10.47
C PRO A 277 -5.28 2.58 9.70
N VAL A 278 -5.39 1.26 9.85
CA VAL A 278 -4.57 0.28 9.12
C VAL A 278 -4.93 0.29 7.64
N ALA A 279 -6.23 0.27 7.33
CA ALA A 279 -6.73 0.33 5.96
C ALA A 279 -6.31 1.64 5.27
N GLU A 280 -6.46 2.78 5.94
CA GLU A 280 -6.07 4.07 5.36
C GLU A 280 -4.57 4.17 5.11
N LYS A 281 -3.72 3.73 6.06
CA LYS A 281 -2.27 3.64 5.82
C LYS A 281 -1.96 2.84 4.57
N ARG A 282 -2.61 1.69 4.38
CA ARG A 282 -2.38 0.84 3.20
C ARG A 282 -2.85 1.51 1.90
N ARG A 283 -3.97 2.24 1.91
CA ARG A 283 -4.41 3.05 0.75
C ARG A 283 -3.40 4.12 0.40
N ILE A 284 -2.90 4.84 1.40
CA ILE A 284 -1.87 5.88 1.23
C ILE A 284 -0.59 5.25 0.68
N ALA A 285 -0.07 4.18 1.31
CA ALA A 285 1.12 3.47 0.87
C ALA A 285 1.00 2.95 -0.56
N PHE A 286 -0.14 2.34 -0.93
CA PHE A 286 -0.37 1.87 -2.29
C PHE A 286 -0.24 3.00 -3.33
N ARG A 287 -0.85 4.16 -3.06
CA ARG A 287 -0.73 5.35 -3.93
C ARG A 287 0.72 5.85 -4.04
N LYS A 288 1.47 5.84 -2.94
CA LYS A 288 2.88 6.27 -2.94
C LYS A 288 3.81 5.28 -3.63
N GLN A 289 3.53 3.99 -3.52
CA GLN A 289 4.29 2.94 -4.19
C GLN A 289 4.24 3.11 -5.72
N ALA A 290 3.07 3.41 -6.28
CA ALA A 290 2.92 3.68 -7.71
C ALA A 290 3.81 4.85 -8.18
N ARG A 291 3.79 5.98 -7.44
CA ARG A 291 4.66 7.13 -7.72
C ARG A 291 6.15 6.80 -7.58
N LEU A 292 6.51 6.01 -6.58
CA LEU A 292 7.90 5.58 -6.40
C LEU A 292 8.41 4.77 -7.60
N TYR A 293 7.58 3.86 -8.14
CA TYR A 293 7.92 3.10 -9.34
C TYR A 293 8.06 3.97 -10.58
N GLU A 294 7.13 4.92 -10.77
CA GLU A 294 7.18 5.88 -11.88
C GLU A 294 8.49 6.67 -11.87
N TYR A 295 8.81 7.29 -10.73
CA TYR A 295 10.07 8.02 -10.57
C TYR A 295 11.30 7.11 -10.72
N GLY A 296 11.28 5.92 -10.14
CA GLY A 296 12.38 4.96 -10.25
C GLY A 296 12.71 4.59 -11.71
N SER A 297 11.68 4.45 -12.55
CA SER A 297 11.87 4.23 -14.00
C SER A 297 12.53 5.43 -14.69
N VAL A 298 12.06 6.65 -14.39
CA VAL A 298 12.62 7.89 -14.98
C VAL A 298 14.08 8.10 -14.55
N ALA A 299 14.37 7.90 -13.26
CA ALA A 299 15.73 8.05 -12.74
C ALA A 299 16.69 7.03 -13.37
N ALA A 300 16.27 5.77 -13.51
CA ALA A 300 17.10 4.73 -14.13
C ALA A 300 17.42 5.03 -15.61
N ASP A 301 16.44 5.53 -16.38
CA ASP A 301 16.64 5.94 -17.77
C ASP A 301 17.65 7.09 -17.89
N LEU A 302 17.53 8.11 -17.04
CA LEU A 302 18.48 9.23 -17.01
C LEU A 302 19.89 8.78 -16.63
N VAL A 303 20.04 7.94 -15.61
CA VAL A 303 21.34 7.39 -15.22
C VAL A 303 21.97 6.62 -16.39
N ALA A 304 21.20 5.78 -17.09
CA ALA A 304 21.68 5.04 -18.25
C ALA A 304 22.16 5.99 -19.37
N LYS A 305 21.35 7.00 -19.71
CA LYS A 305 21.67 8.02 -20.72
C LYS A 305 22.97 8.77 -20.42
N TYR A 306 23.14 9.26 -19.20
CA TYR A 306 24.35 9.99 -18.81
C TYR A 306 25.58 9.09 -18.68
N SER A 307 25.40 7.84 -18.23
CA SER A 307 26.49 6.86 -18.11
C SER A 307 27.09 6.47 -19.47
N ALA A 308 26.31 6.54 -20.56
CA ALA A 308 26.81 6.33 -21.91
C ALA A 308 27.88 7.36 -22.31
N TYR A 309 27.87 8.54 -21.67
CA TYR A 309 28.87 9.60 -21.81
C TYR A 309 29.87 9.66 -20.64
N GLY A 310 29.85 8.68 -19.73
CA GLY A 310 30.76 8.64 -18.58
C GLY A 310 30.43 9.63 -17.46
N VAL A 311 29.24 10.24 -17.47
CA VAL A 311 28.80 11.21 -16.46
C VAL A 311 27.98 10.48 -15.37
N SER A 312 28.39 10.62 -14.11
CA SER A 312 27.64 10.10 -12.96
C SER A 312 26.61 11.11 -12.44
N LEU A 313 25.46 10.62 -11.96
CA LEU A 313 24.39 11.46 -11.39
C LEU A 313 24.20 11.21 -9.88
N PRO A 314 25.16 11.59 -9.01
CA PRO A 314 25.12 11.29 -7.58
C PRO A 314 23.91 11.89 -6.87
N LEU A 315 23.51 13.13 -7.19
CA LEU A 315 22.37 13.79 -6.54
C LEU A 315 21.02 13.12 -6.89
N LEU A 316 20.87 12.64 -8.12
CA LEU A 316 19.68 11.88 -8.54
C LEU A 316 19.59 10.53 -7.82
N ASN A 317 20.72 9.85 -7.66
CA ASN A 317 20.81 8.62 -6.87
C ASN A 317 20.52 8.86 -5.38
N GLU A 318 21.02 9.96 -4.82
CA GLU A 318 20.72 10.36 -3.44
C GLU A 318 19.21 10.58 -3.25
N LYS A 319 18.56 11.36 -4.13
CA LYS A 319 17.11 11.61 -4.05
C LYS A 319 16.28 10.34 -4.23
N THR A 320 16.73 9.42 -5.09
CA THR A 320 16.12 8.09 -5.22
C THR A 320 16.23 7.29 -3.92
N SER A 321 17.38 7.33 -3.25
CA SER A 321 17.56 6.69 -1.94
C SER A 321 16.67 7.34 -0.86
N GLN A 322 16.59 8.68 -0.82
CA GLN A 322 15.72 9.41 0.10
C GLN A 322 14.23 9.06 -0.10
N LEU A 323 13.76 8.94 -1.35
CA LEU A 323 12.40 8.51 -1.66
C LEU A 323 12.11 7.09 -1.20
N ASN A 324 13.03 6.15 -1.45
CA ASN A 324 12.90 4.78 -0.97
C ASN A 324 12.87 4.71 0.57
N ALA A 325 13.72 5.49 1.23
CA ALA A 325 13.75 5.57 2.69
C ALA A 325 12.46 6.18 3.27
N SER A 326 11.93 7.23 2.64
CA SER A 326 10.66 7.86 3.04
C SER A 326 9.48 6.89 2.85
N PHE A 327 9.43 6.17 1.74
CA PHE A 327 8.43 5.13 1.50
C PHE A 327 8.54 3.96 2.49
N ALA A 328 9.76 3.51 2.81
CA ALA A 328 9.97 2.51 3.85
C ALA A 328 9.49 3.00 5.22
N SER A 329 9.72 4.27 5.55
CA SER A 329 9.21 4.89 6.79
C SER A 329 7.69 4.95 6.83
N LEU A 330 7.03 5.29 5.72
CA LEU A 330 5.56 5.23 5.59
C LEU A 330 5.03 3.80 5.78
N ASN A 331 5.66 2.79 5.18
CA ASN A 331 5.24 1.40 5.37
C ASN A 331 5.38 0.94 6.82
N ALA A 332 6.44 1.38 7.50
CA ALA A 332 6.70 1.08 8.90
C ALA A 332 5.88 1.94 9.88
N SER A 333 5.15 2.97 9.41
CA SER A 333 4.43 3.87 10.29
C SER A 333 3.26 3.19 10.99
N SER A 334 2.84 3.80 12.10
CA SER A 334 1.52 3.57 12.68
C SER A 334 0.45 4.09 11.69
N GLY A 335 -0.79 3.57 11.79
CA GLY A 335 -1.91 4.07 10.97
C GLY A 335 -2.17 5.58 11.12
N PRO A 336 -2.22 6.12 12.35
CA PRO A 336 -2.45 7.55 12.61
C PRO A 336 -1.43 8.49 11.97
N ASP A 337 -0.14 8.12 11.97
CA ASP A 337 0.94 8.99 11.47
C ASP A 337 1.20 8.83 9.96
N ALA A 338 0.41 7.99 9.28
CA ALA A 338 0.64 7.66 7.88
C ALA A 338 0.52 8.88 6.96
N GLN A 339 -0.36 9.83 7.26
CA GLN A 339 -0.54 11.03 6.45
C GLN A 339 0.70 11.94 6.54
N ASP A 340 1.22 12.21 7.73
CA ASP A 340 2.42 13.05 7.90
C ASP A 340 3.64 12.45 7.19
N LYS A 341 3.77 11.11 7.21
CA LYS A 341 4.82 10.41 6.46
C LYS A 341 4.59 10.49 4.95
N ALA A 342 3.34 10.44 4.51
CA ALA A 342 3.00 10.59 3.10
C ALA A 342 3.23 12.01 2.57
N ASP A 343 3.01 13.03 3.39
CA ASP A 343 3.30 14.43 3.05
C ASP A 343 4.82 14.65 2.94
N THR A 344 5.60 14.02 3.83
CA THR A 344 7.07 13.98 3.74
C THR A 344 7.53 13.31 2.44
N PHE A 345 6.91 12.19 2.06
CA PHE A 345 7.17 11.54 0.78
C PHE A 345 6.87 12.47 -0.40
N ASP A 346 5.72 13.16 -0.40
CA ASP A 346 5.32 14.05 -1.50
C ASP A 346 6.27 15.26 -1.63
N ALA A 347 6.75 15.81 -0.53
CA ALA A 347 7.73 16.90 -0.56
C ALA A 347 9.05 16.45 -1.22
N ILE A 348 9.59 15.29 -0.80
CA ILE A 348 10.80 14.73 -1.40
C ILE A 348 10.57 14.37 -2.87
N TYR A 349 9.38 13.85 -3.21
CA TYR A 349 9.01 13.51 -4.58
C TYR A 349 8.98 14.73 -5.49
N ALA A 350 8.42 15.85 -5.02
CA ALA A 350 8.39 17.10 -5.79
C ALA A 350 9.81 17.60 -6.10
N GLU A 351 10.71 17.59 -5.11
CA GLU A 351 12.11 17.96 -5.31
C GLU A 351 12.83 17.02 -6.28
N ALA A 352 12.68 15.71 -6.07
CA ALA A 352 13.31 14.68 -6.89
C ALA A 352 12.83 14.73 -8.35
N ASN A 353 11.53 14.90 -8.56
CA ASN A 353 10.94 15.02 -9.89
C ASN A 353 11.40 16.30 -10.60
N GLY A 354 11.48 17.43 -9.90
CA GLY A 354 12.05 18.66 -10.44
C GLY A 354 13.51 18.49 -10.86
N LEU A 355 14.32 17.79 -10.05
CA LEU A 355 15.70 17.45 -10.39
C LEU A 355 15.79 16.55 -11.63
N ALA A 356 14.96 15.51 -11.73
CA ALA A 356 14.91 14.62 -12.88
C ALA A 356 14.51 15.37 -14.18
N GLN A 357 13.58 16.31 -14.08
CA GLN A 357 13.20 17.18 -15.20
C GLN A 357 14.36 18.07 -15.64
N ASN A 358 15.12 18.65 -14.70
CA ASN A 358 16.31 19.44 -15.02
C ASN A 358 17.38 18.61 -15.74
N TYR A 359 17.63 17.37 -15.28
CA TYR A 359 18.54 16.44 -15.97
C TYR A 359 18.04 16.05 -17.36
N SER A 360 16.74 15.75 -17.49
CA SER A 360 16.15 15.46 -18.80
C SER A 360 16.31 16.64 -19.76
N GLY A 361 16.09 17.87 -19.29
CA GLY A 361 16.31 19.09 -20.06
C GLY A 361 17.78 19.28 -20.46
N ALA A 362 18.71 19.12 -19.53
CA ALA A 362 20.15 19.26 -19.79
C ALA A 362 20.68 18.20 -20.76
N PHE A 363 20.14 16.98 -20.73
CA PHE A 363 20.51 15.92 -21.66
C PHE A 363 20.20 16.29 -23.11
N ASN A 364 19.10 17.03 -23.34
CA ASN A 364 18.74 17.51 -24.67
C ASN A 364 19.76 18.49 -25.26
N SER A 365 20.61 19.11 -24.45
CA SER A 365 21.74 19.95 -24.89
C SER A 365 23.07 19.19 -24.92
N LEU A 366 23.29 18.26 -23.99
CA LEU A 366 24.51 17.46 -23.90
C LEU A 366 24.66 16.51 -25.12
N ASP A 367 23.62 15.78 -25.48
CA ASP A 367 23.67 14.80 -26.57
C ASP A 367 24.03 15.44 -27.94
N PRO A 368 23.42 16.57 -28.34
CA PRO A 368 23.86 17.31 -29.52
C PRO A 368 25.28 17.85 -29.42
N ALA A 369 25.70 18.37 -28.26
CA ALA A 369 27.05 18.89 -28.06
C ALA A 369 28.12 17.82 -28.28
N ARG A 370 27.93 16.62 -27.70
CA ARG A 370 28.83 15.48 -27.92
C ARG A 370 28.87 15.05 -29.38
N LYS A 371 27.71 14.90 -30.02
CA LYS A 371 27.66 14.55 -31.45
C LYS A 371 28.37 15.58 -32.33
N ALA A 372 28.22 16.87 -32.04
CA ALA A 372 28.86 17.94 -32.78
C ALA A 372 30.39 17.94 -32.57
N LEU A 373 30.87 17.74 -31.34
CA LEU A 373 32.31 17.61 -31.06
C LEU A 373 32.94 16.38 -31.71
N ASP A 374 32.25 15.23 -31.69
CA ASP A 374 32.73 14.01 -32.34
C ASP A 374 32.80 14.18 -33.86
N ASN A 375 31.85 14.91 -34.45
CA ASN A 375 31.89 15.25 -35.87
C ASN A 375 33.03 16.24 -36.18
N ALA A 376 33.19 17.29 -35.36
CA ALA A 376 34.27 18.25 -35.49
C ALA A 376 35.64 17.56 -35.39
N SER A 377 35.82 16.64 -34.44
CA SER A 377 37.07 15.90 -34.26
C SER A 377 37.39 15.09 -35.51
N ARG A 378 36.42 14.35 -36.05
CA ARG A 378 36.62 13.54 -37.27
C ARG A 378 37.02 14.40 -38.46
N ASN A 379 36.36 15.54 -38.66
CA ASN A 379 36.65 16.43 -39.79
C ASN A 379 38.00 17.14 -39.64
N VAL A 380 38.36 17.56 -38.43
CA VAL A 380 39.69 18.12 -38.14
C VAL A 380 40.77 17.07 -38.35
N ASP A 381 40.58 15.83 -37.89
CA ASP A 381 41.52 14.73 -38.14
C ASP A 381 41.68 14.41 -39.63
N GLU A 382 40.59 14.50 -40.40
CA GLU A 382 40.65 14.37 -41.86
C GLU A 382 41.41 15.54 -42.51
N ALA A 383 41.19 16.77 -42.05
CA ALA A 383 41.96 17.94 -42.50
C ALA A 383 43.45 17.79 -42.17
N VAL A 384 43.80 17.32 -40.97
CA VAL A 384 45.19 16.98 -40.56
C VAL A 384 45.81 15.99 -41.52
N ARG A 385 45.08 14.94 -41.92
CA ARG A 385 45.57 13.94 -42.88
C ARG A 385 45.78 14.52 -44.28
N LYS A 386 44.92 15.44 -44.72
CA LYS A 386 44.96 16.04 -46.07
C LYS A 386 46.02 17.14 -46.22
N PHE A 387 46.17 18.02 -45.22
CA PHE A 387 46.99 19.23 -45.34
C PHE A 387 48.17 19.28 -44.37
N GLY A 388 48.30 18.30 -43.47
CA GLY A 388 49.39 18.21 -42.49
C GLY A 388 49.07 18.90 -41.16
N ASN A 389 49.79 18.50 -40.12
CA ASN A 389 49.58 19.00 -38.75
C ASN A 389 50.27 20.35 -38.45
N THR A 390 51.01 20.92 -39.41
CA THR A 390 51.71 22.20 -39.26
C THR A 390 51.04 23.36 -40.01
N ASP A 391 49.90 23.13 -40.68
CA ASP A 391 49.12 24.23 -41.27
C ASP A 391 48.50 25.07 -40.14
N ASP A 392 48.80 26.36 -40.11
CA ASP A 392 48.33 27.29 -39.06
C ASP A 392 46.80 27.23 -38.86
N ARG A 393 46.04 26.96 -39.93
CA ARG A 393 44.57 26.85 -39.87
C ARG A 393 44.14 25.58 -39.12
N ILE A 394 44.85 24.47 -39.35
CA ILE A 394 44.60 23.20 -38.67
C ILE A 394 44.99 23.29 -37.20
N VAL A 395 46.13 23.92 -36.89
CA VAL A 395 46.53 24.21 -35.51
C VAL A 395 45.45 25.04 -34.81
N GLY A 396 44.89 26.04 -35.50
CA GLY A 396 43.76 26.83 -35.01
C GLY A 396 42.51 25.97 -34.70
N PHE A 397 42.11 25.10 -35.63
CA PHE A 397 40.95 24.21 -35.40
C PHE A 397 41.18 23.21 -34.27
N GLN A 398 42.39 22.66 -34.14
CA GLN A 398 42.74 21.78 -33.03
C GLN A 398 42.69 22.51 -31.69
N ALA A 399 43.18 23.75 -31.62
CA ALA A 399 43.10 24.59 -30.43
C ALA A 399 41.64 24.88 -30.05
N SER A 400 40.81 25.32 -30.99
CA SER A 400 39.37 25.56 -30.74
C SER A 400 38.65 24.30 -30.29
N LEU A 401 38.95 23.14 -30.89
CA LEU A 401 38.34 21.87 -30.50
C LEU A 401 38.74 21.46 -29.07
N GLN A 402 39.98 21.75 -28.66
CA GLN A 402 40.43 21.51 -27.29
C GLN A 402 39.78 22.45 -26.27
N GLU A 403 39.58 23.73 -26.63
CA GLU A 403 38.81 24.68 -25.82
C GLU A 403 37.36 24.24 -25.63
N LEU A 404 36.68 23.82 -26.71
CA LEU A 404 35.30 23.34 -26.64
C LEU A 404 35.17 22.06 -25.81
N ARG A 405 36.12 21.12 -25.93
CA ARG A 405 36.17 19.92 -25.08
C ARG A 405 36.36 20.27 -23.60
N SER A 406 37.20 21.25 -23.30
CA SER A 406 37.41 21.74 -21.92
C SER A 406 36.13 22.39 -21.36
N ALA A 407 35.47 23.22 -22.17
CA ALA A 407 34.20 23.84 -21.80
C ALA A 407 33.12 22.78 -21.52
N GLU A 408 33.01 21.76 -22.36
CA GLU A 408 32.05 20.68 -22.13
C GLU A 408 32.39 19.83 -20.90
N SER A 409 33.66 19.47 -20.70
CA SER A 409 34.08 18.73 -19.50
C SER A 409 33.77 19.49 -18.20
N THR A 410 33.91 20.82 -18.23
CA THR A 410 33.50 21.68 -17.12
C THR A 410 31.99 21.59 -16.89
N GLN A 411 31.18 21.61 -17.95
CA GLN A 411 29.72 21.47 -17.83
C GLN A 411 29.30 20.08 -17.35
N GLU A 412 29.96 19.01 -17.78
CA GLU A 412 29.70 17.66 -17.26
C GLU A 412 29.97 17.56 -15.77
N GLN A 413 31.03 18.20 -15.27
CA GLN A 413 31.31 18.26 -13.84
C GLN A 413 30.23 19.03 -13.08
N LEU A 414 29.75 20.16 -13.62
CA LEU A 414 28.65 20.93 -13.04
C LEU A 414 27.36 20.10 -13.01
N LEU A 415 27.02 19.41 -14.10
CA LEU A 415 25.87 18.50 -14.16
C LEU A 415 26.01 17.34 -13.16
N SER A 416 27.21 16.76 -13.02
CA SER A 416 27.48 15.73 -12.01
C SER A 416 27.26 16.25 -10.59
N ASN A 417 27.45 17.55 -10.35
CA ASN A 417 27.18 18.20 -9.06
C ASN A 417 25.71 18.66 -8.91
N GLY A 418 24.87 18.51 -9.94
CA GLY A 418 23.48 18.97 -9.94
C GLY A 418 23.32 20.46 -10.22
N GLU A 419 24.31 21.09 -10.86
CA GLU A 419 24.27 22.50 -11.23
C GLU A 419 23.82 22.68 -12.69
N PHE A 420 22.69 23.37 -12.89
CA PHE A 420 22.05 23.53 -14.21
C PHE A 420 22.16 24.95 -14.78
N GLY A 421 22.77 25.88 -14.04
CA GLY A 421 22.78 27.31 -14.38
C GLY A 421 23.50 27.64 -15.69
N SER A 422 24.27 26.72 -16.25
CA SER A 422 25.14 26.93 -17.42
C SER A 422 24.87 25.94 -18.57
N VAL A 423 23.71 25.27 -18.60
CA VAL A 423 23.35 24.33 -19.69
C VAL A 423 23.38 24.99 -21.08
N TYR A 424 23.11 26.30 -21.19
CA TYR A 424 23.23 27.06 -22.45
C TYR A 424 24.66 27.06 -23.04
N VAL A 425 25.68 26.79 -22.22
CA VAL A 425 27.07 26.64 -22.70
C VAL A 425 27.18 25.39 -23.57
N LEU A 426 26.44 24.31 -23.29
CA LEU A 426 26.42 23.10 -24.12
C LEU A 426 25.84 23.38 -25.50
N ASP A 427 24.78 24.17 -25.59
CA ASP A 427 24.21 24.59 -26.89
C ASP A 427 25.23 25.41 -27.69
N SER A 428 25.97 26.31 -27.03
CA SER A 428 27.05 27.08 -27.65
C SER A 428 28.21 26.17 -28.10
N VAL A 429 28.58 25.17 -27.29
CA VAL A 429 29.57 24.16 -27.67
C VAL A 429 29.12 23.42 -28.92
N ALA A 430 27.85 23.00 -29.00
CA ALA A 430 27.31 22.31 -30.17
C ALA A 430 27.38 23.17 -31.44
N LEU A 431 26.99 24.44 -31.35
CA LEU A 431 27.03 25.39 -32.48
C LEU A 431 28.47 25.66 -32.94
N ASN A 432 29.38 25.94 -32.01
CA ASN A 432 30.78 26.23 -32.33
C ASN A 432 31.52 25.00 -32.85
N ALA A 433 31.25 23.82 -32.28
CA ALA A 433 31.78 22.56 -32.79
C ALA A 433 31.31 22.29 -34.23
N THR A 434 30.03 22.55 -34.51
CA THR A 434 29.49 22.44 -35.88
C THR A 434 30.18 23.41 -36.84
N ALA A 435 30.43 24.66 -36.42
CA ALA A 435 31.15 25.64 -37.22
C ALA A 435 32.60 25.20 -37.52
N VAL A 436 33.32 24.68 -36.52
CA VAL A 436 34.66 24.11 -36.70
C VAL A 436 34.63 22.90 -37.64
N ALA A 437 33.62 22.03 -37.50
CA ALA A 437 33.44 20.85 -38.35
C ALA A 437 33.27 21.23 -39.82
N ILE A 438 32.47 22.27 -40.12
CA ILE A 438 32.25 22.79 -41.47
C ILE A 438 33.53 23.45 -42.00
N ALA A 439 34.17 24.31 -41.20
CA ALA A 439 35.40 25.00 -41.61
C ALA A 439 36.56 24.05 -41.92
N ALA A 440 36.65 22.93 -41.17
CA ALA A 440 37.64 21.88 -41.43
C ALA A 440 37.33 21.07 -42.71
N LEU A 441 36.05 20.81 -43.01
CA LEU A 441 35.61 20.16 -44.25
C LEU A 441 35.89 21.02 -45.48
N ASP A 442 35.60 22.32 -45.39
CA ASP A 442 35.71 23.28 -46.50
C ASP A 442 37.12 23.86 -46.68
N LEU A 443 38.11 23.33 -45.94
CA LEU A 443 39.49 23.80 -46.01
C LEU A 443 40.06 23.57 -47.41
N GLN A 444 40.36 24.65 -48.13
CA GLN A 444 40.98 24.57 -49.46
C GLN A 444 42.52 24.50 -49.37
N PRO A 445 43.18 23.85 -50.35
CA PRO A 445 44.64 23.86 -50.46
C PRO A 445 45.16 25.31 -50.54
N ARG A 446 46.32 25.61 -49.95
CA ARG A 446 46.96 26.92 -50.15
C ARG A 446 47.23 27.11 -51.65
N GLU A 447 46.62 28.12 -52.27
CA GLU A 447 47.17 28.69 -53.49
C GLU A 447 48.51 29.33 -53.12
N ASN A 448 49.62 28.75 -53.57
CA ASN A 448 50.95 29.27 -53.29
C ASN A 448 51.10 30.67 -53.91
N GLN A 449 50.98 31.72 -53.10
CA GLN A 449 51.38 33.08 -53.49
C GLN A 449 52.87 33.17 -53.90
N VAL A 450 53.68 32.19 -53.50
CA VAL A 450 55.10 32.09 -53.89
C VAL A 450 55.26 31.83 -55.39
N ASP A 451 54.31 31.17 -56.05
CA ASP A 451 54.46 30.81 -57.46
C ASP A 451 54.33 32.04 -58.38
N TRP A 452 53.46 32.99 -58.05
CA TRP A 452 53.32 34.25 -58.79
C TRP A 452 54.54 35.15 -58.66
N VAL A 453 55.17 35.20 -57.48
CA VAL A 453 56.40 35.99 -57.25
C VAL A 453 57.60 35.32 -57.93
N MET A 454 57.66 33.99 -57.94
CA MET A 454 58.74 33.27 -58.63
C MET A 454 58.61 33.38 -60.16
N ILE A 455 57.41 33.21 -60.71
CA ILE A 455 57.12 33.43 -62.13
C ILE A 455 57.39 34.89 -62.52
N GLY A 456 56.94 35.85 -61.71
CA GLY A 456 57.24 37.27 -61.90
C GLY A 456 58.75 37.58 -61.87
N GLY A 457 59.48 36.99 -60.93
CA GLY A 457 60.93 37.13 -60.81
C GLY A 457 61.69 36.53 -62.00
N VAL A 458 61.27 35.37 -62.50
CA VAL A 458 61.87 34.73 -63.69
C VAL A 458 61.62 35.54 -64.96
N VAL A 459 60.43 36.12 -65.13
CA VAL A 459 60.11 36.98 -66.29
C VAL A 459 60.94 38.28 -66.27
N VAL A 460 61.11 38.91 -65.10
CA VAL A 460 61.96 40.11 -64.96
C VAL A 460 63.43 39.79 -65.23
N LEU A 461 63.93 38.64 -64.78
CA LEU A 461 65.29 38.20 -65.04
C LEU A 461 65.56 37.98 -66.55
N LEU A 462 64.60 37.37 -67.26
CA LEU A 462 64.68 37.18 -68.71
C LEU A 462 64.67 38.51 -69.48
N LEU A 463 63.84 39.47 -69.07
CA LEU A 463 63.80 40.81 -69.66
C LEU A 463 65.09 41.61 -69.40
N ALA A 464 65.68 41.48 -68.19
CA ALA A 464 66.95 42.11 -67.85
C ALA A 464 68.12 41.52 -68.67
N LEU A 465 68.14 40.21 -68.87
CA LEU A 465 69.14 39.53 -69.73
C LEU A 465 69.00 39.95 -71.20
N LEU A 466 67.77 40.08 -71.71
CA LEU A 466 67.53 40.57 -73.07
C LEU A 466 67.97 42.04 -73.24
N GLY A 467 67.69 42.89 -72.24
CA GLY A 467 68.12 44.29 -72.20
C GLY A 467 69.64 44.44 -72.14
N GLY A 468 70.32 43.62 -71.35
CA GLY A 468 71.79 43.56 -71.29
C GLY A 468 72.41 43.12 -72.62
N PHE A 469 71.80 42.17 -73.33
CA PHE A 469 72.26 41.70 -74.64
C PHE A 469 72.10 42.77 -75.73
N ILE A 470 70.99 43.52 -75.71
CA ILE A 470 70.76 44.66 -76.62
C ILE A 470 71.74 45.80 -76.33
N TYR A 471 72.01 46.10 -75.05
CA TYR A 471 72.96 47.14 -74.63
C TYR A 471 74.41 46.82 -75.05
N LEU A 472 74.85 45.57 -74.88
CA LEU A 472 76.19 45.12 -75.32
C LEU A 472 76.35 45.08 -76.84
N LYS A 473 75.27 44.81 -77.59
CA LYS A 473 75.29 44.86 -79.06
C LYS A 473 75.50 46.30 -79.57
N LYS A 474 74.90 47.30 -78.90
CA LYS A 474 75.01 48.72 -79.26
C LYS A 474 76.42 49.29 -79.05
N TYR A 475 77.17 48.82 -78.05
CA TYR A 475 78.54 49.28 -77.77
C TYR A 475 79.64 48.67 -78.65
N LYS A 476 79.33 47.64 -79.45
CA LYS A 476 80.28 47.09 -80.44
C LYS A 476 80.25 47.80 -81.79
N GLU A 477 79.24 48.64 -82.04
CA GLU A 477 79.02 49.30 -83.34
C GLU A 477 79.36 50.81 -83.32
N ASP A 478 79.78 51.39 -82.19
CA ASP A 478 80.14 52.82 -82.08
C ASP A 478 81.58 53.03 -81.55
N PRO A 479 82.57 53.34 -82.41
CA PRO A 479 83.96 53.61 -82.00
C PRO A 479 84.23 55.07 -81.57
N SER A 480 83.22 55.92 -81.38
CA SER A 480 83.42 57.38 -81.26
C SER A 480 83.21 57.99 -79.87
N LEU A 481 83.50 57.26 -78.79
CA LEU A 481 83.57 57.84 -77.43
C LEU A 481 84.93 57.57 -76.78
N TYR A 482 86.00 57.92 -77.50
CA TYR A 482 87.27 58.30 -76.89
C TYR A 482 87.28 59.82 -76.75
N VAL A 483 87.06 60.34 -75.54
CA VAL A 483 87.48 61.69 -75.17
C VAL A 483 88.26 61.60 -73.87
N GLN A 484 89.58 61.79 -74.00
CA GLN A 484 90.47 62.17 -72.91
C GLN A 484 90.23 63.64 -72.57
N ALA A 485 90.12 63.97 -71.28
CA ALA A 485 90.57 65.25 -70.74
C ALA A 485 90.90 65.09 -69.24
N LYS A 486 91.90 65.85 -68.82
CA LYS A 486 92.85 65.64 -67.73
C LYS A 486 92.47 66.41 -66.44
N PRO A 487 93.27 66.32 -65.34
CA PRO A 487 92.86 66.58 -63.96
C PRO A 487 93.09 68.04 -63.49
N GLU A 488 92.62 68.26 -62.25
CA GLU A 488 93.03 69.28 -61.25
C GLU A 488 92.03 70.39 -60.88
N ASP A 489 92.03 70.62 -59.56
CA ASP A 489 91.59 71.75 -58.73
C ASP A 489 90.09 72.05 -58.53
N PHE A 490 89.59 71.78 -57.32
CA PHE A 490 89.53 72.79 -56.24
C PHE A 490 88.95 72.16 -54.96
N GLY A 491 89.71 72.23 -53.86
CA GLY A 491 89.21 71.93 -52.53
C GLY A 491 88.38 73.08 -51.94
N SER A 492 87.53 72.77 -50.97
CA SER A 492 87.45 73.50 -49.70
C SER A 492 86.41 72.88 -48.78
N SER A 493 86.71 73.04 -47.51
CA SER A 493 86.19 72.44 -46.29
C SER A 493 84.95 73.13 -45.72
N VAL A 494 84.37 72.45 -44.71
CA VAL A 494 83.59 72.96 -43.55
C VAL A 494 82.05 72.93 -43.66
N SER A 495 81.44 71.90 -43.01
CA SER A 495 80.62 71.94 -41.77
C SER A 495 79.48 72.99 -41.62
N PRO A 496 78.60 72.91 -40.59
CA PRO A 496 77.68 71.84 -40.14
C PRO A 496 76.23 72.36 -39.89
N GLY A 497 75.30 71.44 -39.64
CA GLY A 497 74.29 71.60 -38.58
C GLY A 497 72.95 72.25 -38.90
N SER A 498 71.88 71.45 -38.69
CA SER A 498 70.65 71.81 -37.94
C SER A 498 69.73 72.88 -38.56
N LEU A 499 68.41 72.91 -38.45
CA LEU A 499 67.42 72.28 -37.59
C LEU A 499 66.05 72.82 -38.07
N VAL A 500 64.96 72.21 -37.55
CA VAL A 500 63.61 72.77 -37.37
C VAL A 500 62.54 72.55 -38.47
N LYS A 501 61.71 71.54 -38.18
CA LYS A 501 60.24 71.55 -38.06
C LYS A 501 59.45 72.62 -38.83
N ARG A 502 58.46 72.14 -39.58
CA ARG A 502 57.05 72.27 -39.17
C ARG A 502 56.38 70.91 -39.18
#